data_AF-A0A6G6YK94-F1
#
_entry.id   AF-A0A6G6YK94-F1
#
_cell.length_a   1.000
_cell.length_b   1.000
_cell.length_c   1.000
_cell.angle_alpha   90.00
_cell.angle_beta   90.00
_cell.angle_gamma   90.00
#
_symmetry.space_group_name_H-M   'P 1'
#
loop_
_entity.id
_entity.type
_entity.pdbx_description
1 polymer ?
#
loop_
_entity_poly.entity_id
_entity_poly.type
_entity_poly.pdbx_seq_one_letter_code
_entity_poly.pdbx_strand_id
1 'polypeptide(L)'
;MEHQNTAPNEPQIDIYELLKKVVETNEESIKSANQAETIHLEARNFYQSAQNAIIGSTNMMQKAIQFVRTELDSIWDYKTSIPESIPAHLSETTLSFFERIEKLVKFIFSRSLAILSLAVIILFGTGHFSFKWYSESIRAKSEIRQEILDEIKRDGKAIFEIEDYNQLKYNTDLMNKWMKKNQKDGEKFLRFKEGYESK
;
A
#
# COMPACT_ATOMS: atom_id res chain seq x y z
N MET A 1 -110.77 -65.87 30.67
CA MET A 1 -109.46 -66.48 31.00
C MET A 1 -108.50 -66.01 29.93
N GLU A 2 -107.48 -65.27 30.38
CA GLU A 2 -106.37 -64.77 29.58
C GLU A 2 -105.63 -65.92 28.90
N HIS A 3 -105.08 -65.68 27.72
CA HIS A 3 -103.74 -66.15 27.37
C HIS A 3 -103.16 -65.24 26.29
N GLN A 4 -102.29 -64.33 26.73
CA GLN A 4 -101.23 -63.76 25.89
C GLN A 4 -100.28 -64.90 25.48
N ASN A 5 -99.88 -64.91 24.21
CA ASN A 5 -98.68 -65.62 23.77
C ASN A 5 -97.86 -64.67 22.90
N THR A 6 -96.81 -64.14 23.52
CA THR A 6 -95.69 -63.45 22.89
C THR A 6 -94.74 -64.50 22.31
N ALA A 7 -94.53 -64.46 21.00
CA ALA A 7 -93.35 -65.01 20.34
C ALA A 7 -92.64 -63.87 19.60
N PRO A 8 -91.30 -63.84 19.56
CA PRO A 8 -90.52 -62.72 19.05
C PRO A 8 -90.48 -62.74 17.52
N ASN A 9 -91.02 -61.70 16.88
CA ASN A 9 -90.95 -61.57 15.42
C ASN A 9 -89.56 -61.10 15.00
N GLU A 10 -88.86 -61.99 14.29
CA GLU A 10 -87.78 -61.71 13.33
C GLU A 10 -88.06 -60.41 12.54
N PRO A 11 -87.02 -59.64 12.17
CA PRO A 11 -87.22 -58.46 11.34
C PRO A 11 -87.90 -58.86 10.03
N GLN A 12 -89.14 -58.40 9.84
CA GLN A 12 -89.91 -58.60 8.63
C GLN A 12 -89.28 -57.75 7.53
N ILE A 13 -88.39 -58.36 6.75
CA ILE A 13 -87.73 -57.74 5.61
C ILE A 13 -88.80 -57.37 4.58
N ASP A 14 -89.03 -56.07 4.38
CA ASP A 14 -89.92 -55.58 3.33
C ASP A 14 -89.21 -55.73 1.97
N ILE A 15 -89.73 -56.66 1.16
CA ILE A 15 -89.25 -56.98 -0.18
C ILE A 15 -89.23 -55.73 -1.08
N TYR A 16 -90.16 -54.79 -0.87
CA TYR A 16 -90.25 -53.56 -1.64
C TYR A 16 -89.08 -52.60 -1.37
N GLU A 17 -88.74 -52.39 -0.11
CA GLU A 17 -87.59 -51.54 0.28
C GLU A 17 -86.26 -52.12 -0.19
N LEU A 18 -86.12 -53.45 -0.18
CA LEU A 18 -84.96 -54.12 -0.76
C LEU A 18 -84.87 -53.88 -2.27
N LEU A 19 -85.97 -54.04 -3.01
CA LEU A 19 -86.01 -53.80 -4.45
C LEU A 19 -85.63 -52.36 -4.79
N LYS A 20 -86.18 -51.39 -4.06
CA LYS A 20 -85.86 -49.98 -4.22
C LYS A 20 -84.38 -49.71 -3.99
N LYS A 21 -83.81 -50.23 -2.90
CA LYS A 21 -82.38 -50.07 -2.59
C LYS A 21 -81.47 -50.70 -3.64
N VAL A 22 -81.86 -51.86 -4.20
CA VAL A 22 -81.12 -52.52 -5.29
C VAL A 22 -81.14 -51.65 -6.55
N VAL A 23 -82.29 -51.06 -6.90
CA VAL A 23 -82.39 -50.14 -8.05
C VAL A 23 -81.50 -48.91 -7.85
N GLU A 24 -81.60 -48.24 -6.70
CA GLU A 24 -80.79 -47.07 -6.37
C GLU A 24 -79.27 -47.40 -6.39
N THR A 25 -78.88 -48.53 -5.79
CA THR A 25 -77.48 -48.97 -5.78
C THR A 25 -76.98 -49.30 -7.19
N ASN A 26 -77.82 -49.88 -8.05
CA ASN A 26 -77.45 -50.15 -9.44
C ASN A 26 -77.30 -48.86 -10.25
N GLU A 27 -78.20 -47.88 -10.07
CA GLU A 27 -78.09 -46.57 -10.72
C GLU A 27 -76.81 -45.83 -10.30
N GLU A 28 -76.50 -45.83 -9.00
CA GLU A 28 -75.25 -45.28 -8.47
C GLU A 28 -74.03 -46.02 -8.99
N SER A 29 -74.09 -47.36 -9.09
CA SER A 29 -73.00 -48.18 -9.62
C SER A 29 -72.75 -47.90 -11.10
N ILE A 30 -73.81 -47.77 -11.91
CA ILE A 30 -73.70 -47.40 -13.34
C ILE A 30 -73.09 -46.00 -13.48
N LYS A 31 -73.54 -45.04 -12.68
CA LYS A 31 -72.98 -43.68 -12.68
C LYS A 31 -71.50 -43.67 -12.30
N SER A 32 -71.14 -44.42 -11.25
CA SER A 32 -69.75 -44.56 -10.80
C SER A 32 -68.88 -45.24 -11.85
N ALA A 33 -69.39 -46.28 -12.53
CA ALA A 33 -68.68 -46.96 -13.61
C ALA A 33 -68.41 -46.03 -14.80
N ASN A 34 -69.40 -45.22 -15.22
CA ASN A 34 -69.23 -44.23 -16.29
C ASN A 34 -68.20 -43.14 -15.93
N GLN A 35 -68.20 -42.70 -14.67
CA GLN A 35 -67.20 -41.74 -14.18
C GLN A 35 -65.80 -42.35 -14.16
N ALA A 36 -65.67 -43.59 -13.71
CA ALA A 36 -64.40 -44.31 -13.74
C ALA A 36 -63.88 -44.47 -15.17
N GLU A 37 -64.73 -44.82 -16.13
CA GLU A 37 -64.37 -44.92 -17.55
C GLU A 37 -63.86 -43.57 -18.11
N THR A 38 -64.55 -42.48 -17.78
CA THR A 38 -64.15 -41.13 -18.20
C THR A 38 -62.78 -40.76 -17.65
N ILE A 39 -62.56 -40.96 -16.35
CA ILE A 39 -61.28 -40.70 -15.67
C ILE A 39 -60.16 -41.57 -16.28
N HIS A 40 -60.45 -42.84 -16.57
CA HIS A 40 -59.48 -43.73 -17.22
C HIS A 40 -59.10 -43.24 -18.62
N LEU A 41 -60.06 -42.75 -19.40
CA LEU A 41 -59.83 -42.22 -20.74
C LEU A 41 -59.02 -40.91 -20.70
N GLU A 42 -59.36 -40.00 -19.79
CA GLU A 42 -58.61 -38.76 -19.57
C GLU A 42 -57.18 -39.04 -19.12
N ALA A 43 -56.98 -39.96 -18.16
CA ALA A 43 -55.65 -40.37 -17.71
C ALA A 43 -54.84 -40.93 -18.88
N ARG A 44 -55.42 -41.83 -19.70
CA ARG A 44 -54.75 -42.40 -20.87
C ARG A 44 -54.32 -41.32 -21.87
N ASN A 45 -55.21 -40.37 -22.18
CA ASN A 45 -54.92 -39.27 -23.10
C ASN A 45 -53.81 -38.36 -22.54
N PHE A 46 -53.84 -38.08 -21.24
CA PHE A 46 -52.80 -37.32 -20.56
C PHE A 46 -51.44 -38.04 -20.64
N TYR A 47 -51.39 -39.34 -20.33
CA TYR A 47 -50.16 -40.14 -20.43
C TYR A 47 -49.58 -40.14 -21.85
N GLN A 48 -50.42 -40.29 -22.87
CA GLN A 48 -49.97 -40.23 -24.26
C GLN A 48 -49.43 -38.85 -24.64
N SER A 49 -50.11 -37.79 -24.22
CA SER A 49 -49.66 -36.41 -24.45
C SER A 49 -48.33 -36.13 -23.76
N ALA A 50 -48.19 -36.53 -22.49
CA ALA A 50 -46.95 -36.42 -21.73
C ALA A 50 -45.80 -37.21 -22.39
N GLN A 51 -46.06 -38.44 -22.86
CA GLN A 51 -45.06 -39.25 -23.56
C GLN A 51 -44.59 -38.58 -24.86
N ASN A 52 -45.53 -38.05 -25.66
CA ASN A 52 -45.20 -37.34 -26.89
C ASN A 52 -44.40 -36.06 -26.62
N ALA A 53 -44.74 -35.32 -25.57
CA ALA A 53 -43.99 -34.14 -25.16
C ALA A 53 -42.56 -34.50 -24.72
N ILE A 54 -42.38 -35.59 -23.97
CA ILE A 54 -41.06 -36.09 -23.55
C ILE A 54 -40.23 -36.50 -24.78
N ILE A 55 -40.82 -37.23 -25.73
CA ILE A 55 -40.13 -37.64 -26.96
C ILE A 55 -39.72 -36.40 -27.78
N GLY A 56 -40.64 -35.43 -27.94
CA GLY A 56 -40.36 -34.18 -28.64
C GLY A 56 -39.22 -33.39 -27.99
N SER A 57 -39.25 -33.24 -26.67
CA SER A 57 -38.21 -32.57 -25.88
C SER A 57 -36.86 -33.29 -26.00
N THR A 58 -36.86 -34.62 -25.91
CA THR A 58 -35.64 -35.43 -26.03
C THR A 58 -34.99 -35.24 -27.41
N ASN A 59 -35.78 -35.26 -28.48
CA ASN A 59 -35.29 -35.05 -29.84
C ASN A 59 -34.71 -33.64 -30.03
N MET A 60 -35.35 -32.62 -29.46
CA MET A 60 -34.82 -31.24 -29.48
C MET A 60 -33.51 -31.12 -28.71
N MET A 61 -33.44 -31.73 -27.52
CA MET A 61 -32.23 -31.73 -26.71
C MET A 61 -31.07 -32.43 -27.42
N GLN A 62 -31.33 -33.55 -28.09
CA GLN A 62 -30.31 -34.23 -28.90
C GLN A 62 -29.81 -33.35 -30.05
N LYS A 63 -30.69 -32.63 -30.75
CA LYS A 63 -30.29 -31.68 -31.80
C LYS A 63 -29.44 -30.53 -31.25
N ALA A 64 -29.81 -29.98 -30.09
CA ALA A 64 -29.03 -28.93 -29.44
C ALA A 64 -27.63 -29.42 -29.06
N ILE A 65 -27.52 -30.63 -28.51
CA ILE A 65 -26.22 -31.23 -28.17
C ILE A 65 -25.36 -31.43 -29.43
N GLN A 66 -25.94 -31.91 -30.53
CA GLN A 66 -25.22 -32.07 -31.79
C GLN A 66 -24.72 -30.73 -32.33
N PHE A 67 -25.56 -29.70 -32.31
CA PHE A 67 -25.18 -28.34 -32.73
C PHE A 67 -24.00 -27.80 -31.91
N VAL A 68 -24.06 -27.91 -30.58
CA VAL A 68 -22.97 -27.48 -29.69
C VAL A 68 -21.68 -28.24 -29.98
N ARG A 69 -21.75 -29.56 -30.22
CA ARG A 69 -20.56 -30.34 -30.60
C ARG A 69 -19.94 -29.84 -31.89
N THR A 70 -20.75 -29.62 -32.93
CA THR A 70 -20.25 -29.13 -34.23
C THR A 70 -19.61 -27.75 -34.12
N GLU A 71 -20.20 -26.83 -33.34
CA GLU A 71 -19.56 -25.53 -33.10
C GLU A 71 -18.23 -25.67 -32.35
N LEU A 72 -18.17 -26.50 -31.30
CA LEU A 72 -16.94 -26.74 -30.56
C LEU A 72 -15.84 -27.35 -31.43
N ASP A 73 -16.19 -28.31 -32.28
CA ASP A 73 -15.26 -28.91 -33.24
C ASP A 73 -14.74 -27.84 -34.22
N SER A 74 -15.61 -26.98 -34.74
CA SER A 74 -15.21 -25.87 -35.64
C SER A 74 -14.28 -24.85 -34.97
N ILE A 75 -14.52 -24.55 -33.68
CA ILE A 75 -13.68 -23.65 -32.88
C ILE A 75 -12.32 -24.31 -32.62
N TRP A 76 -12.32 -25.61 -32.31
CA TRP A 76 -11.10 -26.36 -32.10
C TRP A 76 -10.25 -26.42 -33.37
N ASP A 77 -10.85 -26.77 -34.50
CA ASP A 77 -10.20 -26.78 -35.81
C ASP A 77 -9.63 -25.40 -36.15
N TYR A 78 -10.41 -24.33 -35.96
CA TYR A 78 -9.94 -22.97 -36.14
C TYR A 78 -8.74 -22.65 -35.24
N LYS A 79 -8.80 -22.99 -33.95
CA LYS A 79 -7.68 -22.77 -33.01
C LYS A 79 -6.42 -23.51 -33.46
N THR A 80 -6.55 -24.76 -33.93
CA THR A 80 -5.40 -25.54 -34.42
C THR A 80 -4.86 -25.04 -35.76
N SER A 81 -5.67 -24.34 -36.56
CA SER A 81 -5.25 -23.73 -37.83
C SER A 81 -4.41 -22.45 -37.64
N ILE A 82 -4.44 -21.83 -36.46
CA ILE A 82 -3.62 -20.65 -36.15
C ILE A 82 -2.20 -21.12 -35.80
N PRO A 83 -1.16 -20.66 -36.51
CA PRO A 83 0.22 -21.00 -36.18
C PRO A 83 0.59 -20.43 -34.80
N GLU A 84 1.19 -21.26 -33.94
CA GLU A 84 1.58 -20.93 -32.56
C GLU A 84 2.56 -19.75 -32.47
N SER A 85 3.36 -19.55 -33.52
CA SER A 85 4.22 -18.39 -33.67
C SER A 85 4.26 -17.96 -35.13
N ILE A 86 4.04 -16.67 -35.37
CA ILE A 86 4.34 -16.05 -36.67
C ILE A 86 5.79 -15.56 -36.55
N PRO A 87 6.75 -16.11 -37.33
CA PRO A 87 8.11 -15.60 -37.34
C PRO A 87 8.08 -14.17 -37.86
N ALA A 88 8.26 -13.21 -36.95
CA ALA A 88 8.42 -11.81 -37.30
C ALA A 88 9.81 -11.63 -37.95
N HIS A 89 9.86 -11.69 -39.27
CA HIS A 89 11.05 -11.33 -40.01
C HIS A 89 11.20 -9.81 -39.96
N LEU A 90 11.90 -9.31 -38.93
CA LEU A 90 12.25 -7.90 -38.83
C LEU A 90 13.05 -7.51 -40.08
N SER A 91 12.65 -6.43 -40.74
CA SER A 91 13.40 -5.86 -41.86
C SER A 91 14.83 -5.52 -41.43
N GLU A 92 15.81 -5.70 -42.32
CA GLU A 92 17.22 -5.34 -42.07
C GLU A 92 17.38 -3.88 -41.61
N THR A 93 16.49 -3.00 -42.07
CA THR A 93 16.42 -1.59 -41.66
C THR A 93 16.12 -1.42 -40.16
N THR A 94 15.27 -2.29 -39.59
CA THR A 94 14.93 -2.25 -38.17
C THR A 94 16.07 -2.80 -37.31
N LEU A 95 16.73 -3.88 -37.74
CA LEU A 95 17.88 -4.45 -37.05
C LEU A 95 19.05 -3.46 -36.99
N SER A 96 19.40 -2.84 -38.13
CA SER A 96 20.47 -1.85 -38.20
C SER A 96 20.20 -0.59 -37.38
N PHE A 97 18.92 -0.21 -37.19
CA PHE A 97 18.52 0.88 -36.30
C PHE A 97 18.79 0.53 -34.83
N PHE A 98 18.40 -0.66 -34.38
CA PHE A 98 18.67 -1.11 -33.01
C PHE A 98 20.17 -1.24 -32.73
N GLU A 99 20.96 -1.78 -33.66
CA GLU A 99 22.41 -1.84 -33.51
C GLU A 99 23.06 -0.45 -33.39
N ARG A 100 22.56 0.54 -34.14
CA ARG A 100 23.03 1.93 -34.02
C ARG A 100 22.73 2.51 -32.64
N ILE A 101 21.52 2.31 -32.13
CA ILE A 101 21.13 2.75 -30.79
C ILE A 101 22.00 2.07 -29.73
N GLU A 102 22.18 0.75 -29.82
CA GLU A 102 22.98 0.00 -28.87
C GLU A 102 24.43 0.52 -28.82
N LYS A 103 25.04 0.76 -29.97
CA LYS A 103 26.40 1.35 -30.07
C LYS A 103 26.46 2.73 -29.43
N LEU A 104 25.48 3.61 -29.70
CA LEU A 104 25.42 4.95 -29.13
C LEU A 104 25.25 4.92 -27.61
N VAL A 105 24.34 4.08 -27.10
CA VAL A 105 24.10 3.93 -25.66
C VAL A 105 25.34 3.41 -24.95
N LYS A 106 25.99 2.35 -25.46
CA LYS A 106 27.24 1.82 -24.91
C LYS A 106 28.35 2.87 -24.90
N PHE A 107 28.48 3.66 -25.97
CA PHE A 107 29.48 4.70 -26.06
C PHE A 107 29.27 5.84 -25.04
N ILE A 108 28.03 6.33 -24.93
CA ILE A 108 27.68 7.41 -24.01
C ILE A 108 27.83 6.93 -22.55
N PHE A 109 27.32 5.74 -22.24
CA PHE A 109 27.36 5.19 -20.89
C PHE A 109 28.80 4.91 -20.41
N SER A 110 29.65 4.38 -21.28
CA SER A 110 31.06 4.15 -20.95
C SER A 110 31.81 5.46 -20.68
N ARG A 111 31.61 6.49 -21.51
CA ARG A 111 32.24 7.81 -21.30
C ARG A 111 31.71 8.54 -20.07
N SER A 112 30.40 8.49 -19.83
CA SER A 112 29.80 9.20 -18.70
C SER A 112 30.27 8.62 -17.37
N LEU A 113 30.43 7.30 -17.27
CA LEU A 113 30.93 6.63 -16.07
C LEU A 113 32.38 7.03 -15.73
N ALA A 114 33.23 7.19 -16.74
CA ALA A 114 34.61 7.65 -16.55
C ALA A 114 34.67 9.10 -16.03
N ILE A 115 33.86 10.00 -16.61
CA ILE A 115 33.78 11.41 -16.17
C ILE A 115 33.23 11.51 -14.75
N LEU A 116 32.18 10.75 -14.44
CA LEU A 116 31.60 10.69 -13.09
C LEU A 116 32.63 10.24 -12.06
N SER A 117 33.38 9.18 -12.37
CA SER A 117 34.43 8.64 -11.49
C SER A 117 35.52 9.68 -11.22
N LEU A 118 35.96 10.39 -12.27
CA LEU A 118 36.95 11.47 -12.12
C LEU A 118 36.42 12.62 -11.25
N ALA A 119 35.16 13.01 -11.42
CA ALA A 119 34.54 14.07 -10.63
C ALA A 119 34.49 13.71 -9.13
N VAL A 120 34.16 12.45 -8.80
CA VAL A 120 34.17 11.96 -7.42
C VAL A 120 35.57 12.04 -6.81
N ILE A 121 36.60 11.59 -7.55
CA ILE A 121 38.00 11.66 -7.07
C ILE A 121 38.41 13.12 -6.80
N ILE A 122 38.06 14.05 -7.70
CA ILE A 122 38.36 15.47 -7.52
C ILE A 122 37.63 16.03 -6.30
N LEU A 123 36.36 15.71 -6.09
CA LEU A 123 35.60 16.18 -4.93
C LEU A 123 36.19 15.69 -3.60
N PHE A 124 36.55 14.41 -3.51
CA PHE A 124 37.18 13.87 -2.32
C PHE A 124 38.58 14.45 -2.08
N GLY A 125 39.40 14.56 -3.13
CA GLY A 125 40.74 15.12 -3.04
C GLY A 125 40.73 16.58 -2.60
N THR A 126 39.90 17.41 -3.25
CA THR A 126 39.77 18.83 -2.91
C THR A 126 39.14 19.07 -1.54
N GLY A 127 38.13 18.28 -1.17
CA GLY A 127 37.51 18.33 0.16
C GLY A 127 38.50 18.01 1.28
N HIS A 128 39.25 16.90 1.16
CA HIS A 128 40.24 16.51 2.17
C HIS A 128 41.38 17.53 2.27
N PHE A 129 41.88 18.02 1.13
CA PHE A 129 42.90 19.05 1.10
C PHE A 129 42.41 20.35 1.77
N SER A 130 41.20 20.78 1.47
CA SER A 130 40.61 22.00 2.04
C SER A 130 40.46 21.90 3.55
N PHE A 131 40.01 20.74 4.05
CA PHE A 131 39.87 20.50 5.48
C PHE A 131 41.22 20.51 6.20
N LYS A 132 42.23 19.84 5.64
CA LYS A 132 43.59 19.83 6.20
C LYS A 132 44.20 21.23 6.21
N TRP A 133 44.11 21.95 5.09
CA TRP A 133 44.65 23.30 4.96
C TRP A 133 43.96 24.29 5.90
N TYR A 134 42.64 24.17 6.08
CA TYR A 134 41.89 24.97 7.05
C TYR A 134 42.34 24.70 8.49
N SER A 135 42.48 23.42 8.87
CA SER A 135 42.95 23.05 10.21
C SER A 135 44.38 23.54 10.48
N GLU A 136 45.29 23.39 9.53
CA GLU A 136 46.68 23.88 9.66
C GLU A 136 46.71 25.41 9.72
N SER A 137 45.90 26.11 8.92
CA SER A 137 45.81 27.57 8.92
C SER A 137 45.32 28.13 10.25
N ILE A 138 44.33 27.48 10.88
CA ILE A 138 43.86 27.85 12.22
C ILE A 138 44.94 27.58 13.26
N ARG A 139 45.56 26.39 13.20
CA ARG A 139 46.61 26.01 14.16
C ARG A 139 47.79 26.98 14.11
N ALA A 140 48.29 27.30 12.92
CA ALA A 140 49.39 28.26 12.76
C ALA A 140 49.02 29.65 13.32
N LYS A 141 47.80 30.13 13.09
CA LYS A 141 47.33 31.40 13.68
C LYS A 141 47.25 31.35 15.21
N SER A 142 46.85 30.21 15.78
CA SER A 142 46.81 30.04 17.24
C SER A 142 48.21 29.92 17.85
N GLU A 143 49.12 29.21 17.20
CA GLU A 143 50.51 29.07 17.63
C GLU A 143 51.23 30.42 17.63
N ILE A 144 51.11 31.20 16.55
CA ILE A 144 51.66 32.56 16.48
C ILE A 144 51.08 33.46 17.59
N ARG A 145 49.78 33.35 17.88
CA ARG A 145 49.16 34.13 18.97
C ARG A 145 49.72 33.75 20.33
N GLN A 146 49.91 32.46 20.60
CA GLN A 146 50.49 32.00 21.86
C GLN A 146 51.96 32.39 21.99
N GLU A 147 52.75 32.27 20.92
CA GLU A 147 54.15 32.71 20.90
C GLU A 147 54.28 34.19 21.26
N ILE A 148 53.44 35.06 20.68
CA ILE A 148 53.42 36.50 21.00
C ILE A 148 53.04 36.74 22.47
N LEU A 149 52.06 36.01 23.00
CA LEU A 149 51.66 36.15 24.41
C LEU A 149 52.76 35.70 25.38
N ASP A 150 53.43 34.60 25.06
CA ASP A 150 54.54 34.07 25.84
C ASP A 150 55.77 34.99 25.78
N GLU A 151 56.04 35.59 24.61
CA GLU A 151 57.09 36.61 24.47
C GLU A 151 56.80 37.85 25.32
N ILE A 152 55.58 38.39 25.28
CA ILE A 152 55.16 39.53 26.11
C ILE A 152 55.35 39.21 27.60
N LYS A 153 54.97 37.99 28.02
CA LYS A 153 55.12 37.53 29.41
C LYS A 153 56.58 37.36 29.81
N ARG A 154 57.43 36.82 28.91
CA ARG A 154 58.88 36.66 29.13
C ARG A 154 59.59 38.00 29.25
N ASP A 155 59.15 39.00 28.51
CA ASP A 155 59.60 40.39 28.62
C ASP A 155 59.15 41.09 29.91
N GLY A 156 58.40 40.41 30.79
CA GLY A 156 57.84 40.97 32.02
C GLY A 156 56.72 41.98 31.79
N LYS A 157 56.15 42.02 30.58
CA LYS A 157 55.05 42.92 30.21
C LYS A 157 53.72 42.18 30.35
N ALA A 158 52.66 42.93 30.58
CA ALA A 158 51.29 42.40 30.66
C ALA A 158 50.36 43.21 29.75
N ILE A 159 49.32 42.54 29.25
CA ILE A 159 48.31 43.15 28.38
C ILE A 159 47.20 43.68 29.28
N PHE A 160 46.88 44.97 29.14
CA PHE A 160 45.80 45.64 29.85
C PHE A 160 44.85 46.30 28.85
N GLU A 161 43.59 46.47 29.24
CA GLU A 161 42.65 47.24 28.45
C GLU A 161 43.06 48.72 28.41
N ILE A 162 42.90 49.35 27.25
CA ILE A 162 43.31 50.74 27.02
C ILE A 162 42.49 51.69 27.91
N GLU A 163 41.23 51.36 28.18
CA GLU A 163 40.37 52.16 29.05
C GLU A 163 40.90 52.20 30.49
N ASP A 164 41.22 51.03 31.07
CA ASP A 164 41.83 50.93 32.40
C ASP A 164 43.15 51.70 32.48
N TYR A 165 44.00 51.55 31.47
CA TYR A 165 45.25 52.30 31.38
C TYR A 165 45.02 53.82 31.33
N ASN A 166 44.07 54.27 30.52
CA ASN A 166 43.75 55.68 30.38
C ASN A 166 43.14 56.27 31.66
N GLN A 167 42.26 55.52 32.34
CA GLN A 167 41.71 55.92 33.63
C GLN A 167 42.80 56.02 34.69
N LEU A 168 43.69 55.02 34.78
CA LEU A 168 44.81 55.04 35.71
C LEU A 168 45.73 56.23 35.45
N LYS A 169 46.06 56.49 34.17
CA LYS A 169 46.88 57.63 33.75
C LYS A 169 46.22 58.97 34.13
N TYR A 170 44.93 59.12 33.82
CA TYR A 170 44.16 60.31 34.16
C TYR A 170 44.14 60.56 35.67
N ASN A 171 43.87 59.52 36.47
CA ASN A 171 43.85 59.61 37.93
C ASN A 171 45.24 59.94 38.49
N THR A 172 46.29 59.35 37.94
CA THR A 172 47.68 59.63 38.32
C THR A 172 48.05 61.08 38.03
N ASP A 173 47.72 61.58 36.83
CA ASP A 173 47.96 62.97 36.45
C ASP A 173 47.17 63.96 37.32
N LEU A 174 45.92 63.63 37.64
CA LEU A 174 45.07 64.44 38.51
C LEU A 174 45.65 64.49 39.94
N MET A 175 46.04 63.35 40.49
CA MET A 175 46.67 63.25 41.80
C MET A 175 47.97 64.05 41.85
N ASN A 176 48.83 63.92 40.82
CA ASN A 176 50.07 64.68 40.71
C ASN A 176 49.83 66.20 40.66
N LYS A 177 48.81 66.65 39.91
CA LYS A 177 48.41 68.07 39.88
C LYS A 177 47.89 68.54 41.24
N TRP A 178 47.09 67.72 41.92
CA TRP A 178 46.57 68.04 43.25
C TRP A 178 47.68 68.14 44.29
N MET A 179 48.65 67.21 44.30
CA MET A 179 49.79 67.23 45.21
C MET A 179 50.66 68.47 45.01
N LYS A 180 50.89 68.90 43.77
CA LYS A 180 51.62 70.14 43.47
C LYS A 180 50.93 71.39 44.01
N LYS A 181 49.60 71.41 44.02
CA LYS A 181 48.81 72.53 44.54
C LYS A 181 48.71 72.50 46.07
N ASN A 182 48.76 71.32 46.69
CA ASN A 182 48.58 71.11 48.13
C ASN A 182 49.82 70.42 48.76
N GLN A 183 50.96 71.11 48.74
CA GLN A 183 52.27 70.53 49.04
C GLN A 183 52.36 69.83 50.42
N LYS A 184 51.80 70.44 51.48
CA LYS A 184 51.84 69.87 52.84
C LYS A 184 51.06 68.55 52.97
N ASP A 185 49.92 68.44 52.29
CA ASP A 185 49.10 67.22 52.34
C ASP A 185 49.56 66.18 51.31
N GLY A 186 50.15 66.62 50.20
CA GLY A 186 50.86 65.76 49.25
C GLY A 186 52.04 65.03 49.90
N GLU A 187 52.85 65.72 50.72
CA GLU A 187 53.95 65.08 51.47
C GLU A 187 53.45 64.02 52.46
N LYS A 188 52.33 64.26 53.15
CA LYS A 188 51.71 63.26 54.03
C LYS A 188 51.23 62.05 53.24
N PHE A 189 50.62 62.27 52.07
CA PHE A 189 50.16 61.21 51.18
C PHE A 189 51.33 60.35 50.67
N LEU A 190 52.45 60.96 50.28
CA LEU A 190 53.64 60.22 49.85
C LEU A 190 54.22 59.35 50.96
N ARG A 191 54.31 59.88 52.20
CA ARG A 191 54.74 59.08 53.37
C ARG A 191 53.79 57.92 53.67
N PHE A 192 52.50 58.14 53.52
CA PHE A 192 51.50 57.06 53.65
C PHE A 192 51.69 55.99 52.58
N LYS A 193 51.84 56.39 51.31
CA LYS A 193 52.07 55.48 50.18
C LYS A 193 53.31 54.63 50.39
N GLU A 194 54.43 55.25 50.75
CA GLU A 194 55.70 54.57 51.03
C GLU A 194 55.57 53.55 52.18
N GLY A 195 54.84 53.89 53.24
CA GLY A 195 54.53 52.97 54.34
C GLY A 195 53.59 51.82 53.98
N TYR A 196 52.75 51.99 52.96
CA TYR A 196 51.86 50.93 52.44
C TYR A 196 52.58 49.98 51.49
N GLU A 197 53.44 50.50 50.62
CA GLU A 197 54.21 49.73 49.63
C GLU A 197 55.43 49.00 50.23
N SER A 198 55.83 49.33 51.46
CA SER A 198 56.96 48.70 52.18
C SER A 198 56.56 47.47 53.03
N LYS A 199 55.29 47.07 53.01
CA LYS A 199 54.78 45.81 53.57
C LYS A 199 54.58 44.77 52.48
#